data_AF-A0A9X4FNW3-F1
#
_entry.id   AF-A0A9X4FNW3-F1
#
_cell.length_a   1.000
_cell.length_b   1.000
_cell.length_c   1.000
_cell.angle_alpha   90.00
_cell.angle_beta   90.00
_cell.angle_gamma   90.00
#
_symmetry.space_group_name_H-M   'P 1'
#
loop_
_entity.id
_entity.type
_entity.pdbx_description
1 polymer ?
#
loop_
_entity_poly.entity_id
_entity_poly.type
_entity_poly.pdbx_seq_one_letter_code
_entity_poly.pdbx_strand_id
1 'polypeptide(L)'
;MRTWEVLSLSFLMLSSSFVHASGALVSSCDKIPSGYRGKVFKIKTDYLAETSNKERPWECISFKEEPQKYAYTTLKYIYDGNIDCDFDLHCNKVANWYHAPWMHYGINGREFVNGLTRERSFKPGELHNDQKSMLQNWAISIVNEQGSYTYGQVWKDINNPDITKGEFLDGTVNAKLVFTEATEDDIPTLKNSITWTGYVNQSENLLRISKI
;
A
#
# COMPACT_ATOMS: atom_id res chain seq x y z
N MET A 1 52.69 -42.86 45.83
CA MET A 1 52.51 -43.03 44.37
C MET A 1 51.53 -41.96 43.91
N ARG A 2 51.86 -41.21 42.85
CA ARG A 2 51.35 -39.86 42.53
C ARG A 2 50.30 -39.93 41.41
N THR A 3 49.10 -39.36 41.60
CA THR A 3 48.06 -39.18 40.56
C THR A 3 47.30 -37.88 40.87
N TRP A 4 47.77 -36.72 40.40
CA TRP A 4 47.30 -35.97 39.21
C TRP A 4 45.82 -35.56 39.30
N GLU A 5 45.61 -34.27 39.59
CA GLU A 5 44.34 -33.57 39.45
C GLU A 5 43.99 -33.35 37.97
N VAL A 6 42.71 -33.50 37.63
CA VAL A 6 42.15 -33.03 36.37
C VAL A 6 41.15 -31.92 36.71
N LEU A 7 41.55 -30.68 36.44
CA LEU A 7 40.67 -29.51 36.44
C LEU A 7 39.74 -29.60 35.21
N SER A 8 38.46 -29.87 35.46
CA SER A 8 37.43 -29.80 34.43
C SER A 8 36.93 -28.36 34.31
N LEU A 9 37.35 -27.63 33.27
CA LEU A 9 36.75 -26.35 32.91
C LEU A 9 35.38 -26.61 32.25
N SER A 10 34.30 -26.31 32.96
CA SER A 10 32.95 -26.27 32.38
C SER A 10 32.76 -24.95 31.63
N PHE A 11 32.80 -25.00 30.30
CA PHE A 11 32.43 -23.86 29.45
C PHE A 11 30.90 -23.75 29.40
N LEU A 12 30.34 -22.77 30.11
CA LEU A 12 28.93 -22.38 29.97
C LEU A 12 28.77 -21.66 28.62
N MET A 13 28.33 -22.41 27.61
CA MET A 13 27.78 -21.83 26.38
C MET A 13 26.44 -21.17 26.71
N LEU A 14 26.44 -19.87 26.95
CA LEU A 14 25.21 -19.08 26.82
C LEU A 14 24.86 -19.06 25.33
N SER A 15 23.92 -19.91 24.92
CA SER A 15 23.25 -19.75 23.64
C SER A 15 22.43 -18.47 23.69
N SER A 16 22.93 -17.40 23.09
CA SER A 16 22.15 -16.21 22.78
C SER A 16 21.09 -16.62 21.76
N SER A 17 19.89 -16.92 22.25
CA SER A 17 18.70 -16.97 21.42
C SER A 17 18.47 -15.56 20.89
N PHE A 18 18.83 -15.31 19.63
CA PHE A 18 18.33 -14.14 18.92
C PHE A 18 16.82 -14.27 18.78
N VAL A 19 16.08 -13.67 19.69
CA VAL A 19 14.67 -13.38 19.49
C VAL A 19 14.62 -12.37 18.34
N HIS A 20 14.42 -12.86 17.12
CA HIS A 20 13.97 -12.00 16.03
C HIS A 20 12.56 -11.56 16.39
N ALA A 21 12.43 -10.36 16.93
CA ALA A 21 11.14 -9.70 16.94
C ALA A 21 10.72 -9.56 15.48
N SER A 22 9.75 -10.36 15.02
CA SER A 22 9.07 -10.07 13.77
C SER A 22 8.39 -8.72 13.98
N GLY A 23 9.00 -7.63 13.52
CA GLY A 23 8.44 -6.30 13.65
C GLY A 23 7.07 -6.31 13.00
N ALA A 24 6.01 -6.11 13.80
CA ALA A 24 4.66 -6.02 13.25
C ALA A 24 4.63 -4.87 12.24
N LEU A 25 4.15 -5.15 11.03
CA LEU A 25 3.99 -4.14 10.00
C LEU A 25 2.98 -3.09 10.44
N VAL A 26 3.42 -1.83 10.47
CA VAL A 26 2.60 -0.70 10.90
C VAL A 26 1.72 -0.22 9.74
N SER A 27 0.42 -0.06 9.98
CA SER A 27 -0.51 0.42 8.96
C SER A 27 -0.44 1.94 8.75
N SER A 28 -0.33 2.70 9.85
CA SER A 28 -0.22 4.15 9.90
C SER A 28 0.49 4.55 11.19
N CYS A 29 1.21 5.68 11.17
CA CYS A 29 1.81 6.29 12.37
C CYS A 29 0.89 7.31 13.06
N ASP A 30 -0.30 7.58 12.53
CA ASP A 30 -1.21 8.55 13.12
C ASP A 30 -1.78 8.08 14.45
N LYS A 31 -1.99 9.04 15.36
CA LYS A 31 -2.75 8.80 16.58
C LYS A 31 -4.24 8.85 16.24
N ILE A 32 -4.92 7.72 16.39
CA ILE A 32 -6.37 7.66 16.23
C ILE A 32 -7.03 8.51 17.34
N PRO A 33 -7.87 9.49 17.00
CA PRO A 33 -8.54 10.33 17.99
C PRO A 33 -9.38 9.51 18.98
N SER A 34 -9.35 9.91 20.26
CA SER A 34 -10.17 9.27 21.30
C SER A 34 -11.64 9.34 20.93
N GLY A 35 -12.35 8.22 21.02
CA GLY A 35 -13.78 8.17 20.67
C GLY A 35 -14.07 7.94 19.19
N TYR A 36 -13.08 7.89 18.30
CA TYR A 36 -13.31 7.52 16.90
C TYR A 36 -13.92 6.10 16.81
N ARG A 37 -14.93 5.95 15.93
CA ARG A 37 -15.68 4.69 15.71
C ARG A 37 -15.77 4.30 14.23
N GLY A 38 -15.13 5.06 13.34
CA GLY A 38 -15.16 4.80 11.91
C GLY A 38 -14.16 3.74 11.47
N LYS A 39 -13.99 3.61 10.16
CA LYS A 39 -13.01 2.72 9.52
C LYS A 39 -11.59 3.06 9.97
N VAL A 40 -10.82 2.02 10.28
CA VAL A 40 -9.37 2.11 10.53
C VAL A 40 -8.68 1.23 9.52
N PHE A 41 -7.79 1.83 8.74
CA PHE A 41 -7.02 1.17 7.70
C PHE A 41 -6.16 0.05 8.28
N LYS A 42 -6.17 -1.09 7.59
CA LYS A 42 -5.29 -2.23 7.89
C LYS A 42 -4.50 -2.59 6.65
N ILE A 43 -3.18 -2.45 6.76
CA ILE A 43 -2.27 -2.86 5.71
C ILE A 43 -2.44 -4.35 5.40
N LYS A 44 -2.42 -4.70 4.11
CA LYS A 44 -2.49 -6.09 3.62
C LYS A 44 -1.14 -6.46 3.00
N THR A 45 -0.35 -7.26 3.71
CA THR A 45 1.06 -7.58 3.45
C THR A 45 1.39 -9.06 3.67
N ASP A 46 0.37 -9.88 3.82
CA ASP A 46 0.39 -11.34 3.80
C ASP A 46 0.70 -11.85 2.38
N TYR A 47 1.85 -11.43 1.85
CA TYR A 47 2.28 -11.69 0.48
C TYR A 47 2.37 -13.18 0.18
N LEU A 48 2.11 -13.53 -1.08
CA LEU A 48 2.22 -14.91 -1.52
C LEU A 48 3.68 -15.38 -1.51
N ALA A 49 3.91 -16.58 -0.97
CA ALA A 49 5.23 -17.22 -1.02
C ALA A 49 5.56 -17.79 -2.41
N GLU A 50 4.54 -18.01 -3.24
CA GLU A 50 4.63 -18.58 -4.57
C GLU A 50 3.88 -17.72 -5.58
N THR A 51 4.25 -17.82 -6.86
CA THR A 51 3.60 -17.09 -7.95
C THR A 51 2.23 -17.68 -8.27
N SER A 52 1.32 -16.84 -8.75
CA SER A 52 0.01 -17.31 -9.21
C SER A 52 0.05 -17.73 -10.67
N ASN A 53 -0.48 -18.92 -10.96
CA ASN A 53 -0.70 -19.43 -12.32
C ASN A 53 -2.11 -19.13 -12.84
N LYS A 54 -2.86 -18.22 -12.19
CA LYS A 54 -4.19 -17.84 -12.67
C LYS A 54 -4.07 -17.10 -13.99
N GLU A 55 -4.91 -17.49 -14.95
CA GLU A 55 -5.06 -16.77 -16.21
C GLU A 55 -5.46 -15.32 -15.97
N ARG A 56 -4.83 -14.40 -16.70
CA ARG A 56 -5.09 -12.97 -16.56
C ARG A 56 -5.73 -12.44 -17.83
N PRO A 57 -6.83 -11.67 -17.75
CA PRO A 57 -7.65 -11.35 -18.92
C PRO A 57 -6.93 -10.51 -19.99
N TRP A 58 -5.81 -9.87 -19.65
CA TRP A 58 -5.01 -9.07 -20.59
C TRP A 58 -3.82 -9.81 -21.22
N GLU A 59 -3.49 -11.05 -20.79
CA GLU A 59 -2.28 -11.76 -21.22
C GLU A 59 -2.22 -11.99 -22.73
N CYS A 60 -3.36 -12.25 -23.37
CA CYS A 60 -3.43 -12.49 -24.81
C CYS A 60 -3.65 -11.21 -25.63
N ILE A 61 -3.65 -10.03 -25.01
CA ILE A 61 -3.91 -8.76 -25.69
C ILE A 61 -2.58 -8.06 -25.94
N SER A 62 -2.23 -7.83 -27.21
CA SER A 62 -1.06 -7.03 -27.54
C SER A 62 -1.30 -5.57 -27.16
N PHE A 63 -0.54 -5.05 -26.19
CA PHE A 63 -0.61 -3.63 -25.82
C PHE A 63 -0.08 -2.70 -26.94
N LYS A 64 0.65 -3.24 -27.92
CA LYS A 64 1.14 -2.46 -29.08
C LYS A 64 0.10 -2.38 -30.19
N GLU A 65 -0.56 -3.50 -30.49
CA GLU A 65 -1.54 -3.58 -31.58
C GLU A 65 -2.95 -3.20 -31.13
N GLU A 66 -3.33 -3.52 -29.89
CA GLU A 66 -4.65 -3.26 -29.29
C GLU A 66 -4.55 -2.47 -27.97
N PRO A 67 -3.85 -1.31 -27.92
CA PRO A 67 -3.55 -0.59 -26.66
C PRO A 67 -4.79 -0.22 -25.85
N GLN A 68 -5.86 0.22 -26.52
CA GLN A 68 -7.10 0.59 -25.87
C GLN A 68 -7.78 -0.61 -25.18
N LYS A 69 -7.83 -1.76 -25.87
CA LYS A 69 -8.43 -2.98 -25.34
C LYS A 69 -7.61 -3.53 -24.17
N TYR A 70 -6.28 -3.48 -24.27
CA TYR A 70 -5.38 -3.82 -23.16
C TYR A 70 -5.66 -2.94 -21.94
N ALA A 71 -5.66 -1.61 -22.12
CA ALA A 71 -5.89 -0.66 -21.04
C ALA A 71 -7.26 -0.85 -20.36
N TYR A 72 -8.34 -0.98 -21.13
CA TYR A 72 -9.68 -1.19 -20.56
C TYR A 72 -9.83 -2.55 -19.89
N THR A 73 -9.18 -3.59 -20.40
CA THR A 73 -9.21 -4.93 -19.79
C THR A 73 -8.50 -4.92 -18.44
N THR A 74 -7.32 -4.30 -18.37
CA THR A 74 -6.59 -4.12 -17.11
C THR A 74 -7.35 -3.23 -16.13
N LEU A 75 -7.98 -2.14 -16.60
CA LEU A 75 -8.81 -1.28 -15.76
C LEU A 75 -10.02 -2.03 -15.19
N LYS A 76 -10.71 -2.83 -16.01
CA LYS A 76 -11.82 -3.68 -15.57
C LYS A 76 -11.36 -4.65 -14.49
N TYR A 77 -10.21 -5.28 -14.67
CA TYR A 77 -9.61 -6.15 -13.64
C TYR A 77 -9.31 -5.41 -12.34
N ILE A 78 -8.76 -4.18 -12.40
CA ILE A 78 -8.50 -3.37 -11.20
C ILE A 78 -9.80 -3.08 -10.45
N TYR A 79 -10.91 -2.88 -11.14
CA TYR A 79 -12.21 -2.55 -10.54
C TYR A 79 -12.99 -3.76 -10.05
N ASP A 80 -12.71 -4.95 -10.59
CA ASP A 80 -13.45 -6.17 -10.27
C ASP A 80 -13.31 -6.55 -8.78
N GLY A 81 -14.45 -6.55 -8.07
CA GLY A 81 -14.56 -6.70 -6.62
C GLY A 81 -14.04 -5.53 -5.78
N ASN A 82 -13.14 -4.68 -6.29
CA ASN A 82 -12.59 -3.55 -5.53
C ASN A 82 -13.60 -2.42 -5.37
N ILE A 83 -14.43 -2.14 -6.39
CA ILE A 83 -15.45 -1.08 -6.29
C ILE A 83 -16.50 -1.43 -5.22
N ASP A 84 -16.97 -2.68 -5.18
CA ASP A 84 -18.02 -3.14 -4.25
C ASP A 84 -17.57 -3.07 -2.78
N CYS A 85 -16.26 -3.13 -2.54
CA CYS A 85 -15.65 -3.08 -1.23
C CYS A 85 -14.99 -1.74 -0.91
N ASP A 86 -15.22 -0.69 -1.70
CA ASP A 86 -14.60 0.63 -1.54
C ASP A 86 -13.07 0.55 -1.39
N PHE A 87 -12.44 -0.32 -2.18
CA PHE A 87 -11.01 -0.64 -2.16
C PHE A 87 -10.45 -1.09 -0.79
N ASP A 88 -11.30 -1.60 0.11
CA ASP A 88 -10.82 -2.42 1.23
C ASP A 88 -10.38 -3.79 0.72
N LEU A 89 -9.06 -3.99 0.62
CA LEU A 89 -8.46 -5.18 0.04
C LEU A 89 -8.75 -6.47 0.83
N HIS A 90 -9.21 -6.37 2.08
CA HIS A 90 -9.61 -7.54 2.87
C HIS A 90 -11.02 -8.02 2.53
N CYS A 91 -11.82 -7.19 1.86
CA CYS A 91 -13.19 -7.50 1.47
C CYS A 91 -13.30 -8.05 0.04
N ASN A 92 -12.33 -7.76 -0.85
CA ASN A 92 -12.37 -8.23 -2.24
C ASN A 92 -12.29 -9.76 -2.31
N LYS A 93 -13.34 -10.39 -2.89
CA LYS A 93 -13.44 -11.85 -3.04
C LYS A 93 -13.11 -12.35 -4.45
N VAL A 94 -12.90 -11.44 -5.40
CA VAL A 94 -12.65 -11.76 -6.81
C VAL A 94 -11.15 -11.92 -7.06
N ALA A 95 -10.35 -10.97 -6.58
CA ALA A 95 -8.90 -10.99 -6.75
C ALA A 95 -8.20 -10.54 -5.47
N ASN A 96 -7.04 -11.14 -5.19
CA ASN A 96 -6.20 -10.72 -4.08
C ASN A 96 -5.34 -9.53 -4.50
N TRP A 97 -5.42 -8.47 -3.70
CA TRP A 97 -4.62 -7.25 -3.83
C TRP A 97 -3.85 -6.99 -2.54
N TYR A 98 -2.74 -6.28 -2.62
CA TYR A 98 -1.83 -6.05 -1.50
C TYR A 98 -1.27 -4.64 -1.53
N HIS A 99 -0.77 -4.21 -0.38
CA HIS A 99 -0.14 -2.90 -0.20
C HIS A 99 1.38 -3.06 -0.15
N ALA A 100 2.12 -2.06 -0.63
CA ALA A 100 3.54 -1.95 -0.33
C ALA A 100 3.76 -1.73 1.19
N PRO A 101 4.85 -2.23 1.80
CA PRO A 101 5.16 -1.93 3.19
C PRO A 101 5.84 -0.55 3.29
N TRP A 102 6.11 -0.09 4.52
CA TRP A 102 6.93 1.11 4.81
C TRP A 102 6.41 2.47 4.31
N MET A 103 5.23 2.53 3.71
CA MET A 103 4.60 3.79 3.30
C MET A 103 3.99 4.58 4.48
N HIS A 104 4.14 4.11 5.72
CA HIS A 104 3.55 4.73 6.93
C HIS A 104 4.41 5.82 7.57
N TYR A 105 5.67 5.99 7.15
CA TYR A 105 6.63 6.85 7.84
C TYR A 105 6.46 8.35 7.54
N GLY A 106 6.65 9.15 8.59
CA GLY A 106 6.75 10.61 8.50
C GLY A 106 5.43 11.32 8.22
N ILE A 107 5.52 12.64 7.97
CA ILE A 107 4.35 13.51 7.73
C ILE A 107 3.59 13.20 6.44
N ASN A 108 4.22 12.47 5.52
CA ASN A 108 3.60 12.03 4.26
C ASN A 108 3.13 10.56 4.32
N GLY A 109 3.28 9.93 5.49
CA GLY A 109 2.91 8.55 5.70
C GLY A 109 1.40 8.32 5.57
N ARG A 110 1.03 7.04 5.53
CA ARG A 110 -0.37 6.63 5.49
C ARG A 110 -1.21 7.26 6.59
N GLU A 111 -2.32 7.87 6.21
CA GLU A 111 -3.36 8.26 7.16
C GLU A 111 -4.17 7.05 7.66
N PHE A 112 -4.73 7.14 8.87
CA PHE A 112 -5.28 5.97 9.55
C PHE A 112 -6.67 5.50 9.05
N VAL A 113 -7.40 6.26 8.24
CA VAL A 113 -8.77 5.93 7.83
C VAL A 113 -8.78 5.00 6.61
N ASN A 114 -8.09 5.38 5.54
CA ASN A 114 -8.04 4.65 4.27
C ASN A 114 -6.63 4.24 3.86
N GLY A 115 -5.58 4.66 4.59
CA GLY A 115 -4.20 4.30 4.28
C GLY A 115 -3.58 5.16 3.18
N LEU A 116 -4.11 6.36 2.93
CA LEU A 116 -3.61 7.25 1.89
C LEU A 116 -2.28 7.90 2.29
N THR A 117 -1.31 7.95 1.39
CA THR A 117 -0.08 8.73 1.55
C THR A 117 -0.23 10.11 0.94
N ARG A 118 0.41 11.11 1.55
CA ARG A 118 0.44 12.46 0.99
C ARG A 118 1.35 12.50 -0.24
N GLU A 119 0.79 13.01 -1.32
CA GLU A 119 1.47 13.22 -2.60
C GLU A 119 1.88 14.69 -2.76
N ARG A 120 2.53 15.01 -3.87
CA ARG A 120 2.85 16.40 -4.23
C ARG A 120 1.58 17.24 -4.30
N SER A 121 1.58 18.41 -3.67
CA SER A 121 0.51 19.40 -3.79
C SER A 121 0.55 20.11 -5.15
N PHE A 122 -0.63 20.53 -5.64
CA PHE A 122 -0.77 21.31 -6.87
C PHE A 122 -0.80 22.81 -6.56
N LYS A 123 -0.03 23.60 -7.32
CA LYS A 123 -0.03 25.06 -7.21
C LYS A 123 -1.34 25.64 -7.77
N PRO A 124 -1.73 26.87 -7.40
CA PRO A 124 -2.87 27.56 -8.01
C PRO A 124 -2.80 27.52 -9.55
N GLY A 125 -3.92 27.23 -10.20
CA GLY A 125 -4.02 27.14 -11.66
C GLY A 125 -3.45 25.86 -12.29
N GLU A 126 -2.87 24.94 -11.52
CA GLU A 126 -2.17 23.77 -12.08
C GLU A 126 -3.14 22.65 -12.51
N LEU A 127 -4.20 22.39 -11.73
CA LEU A 127 -5.23 21.43 -12.12
C LEU A 127 -6.30 22.04 -13.00
N HIS A 128 -6.68 23.28 -12.72
CA HIS A 128 -7.73 24.00 -13.45
C HIS A 128 -7.58 25.51 -13.23
N ASN A 129 -8.06 26.33 -14.17
CA ASN A 129 -7.97 27.80 -14.06
C ASN A 129 -8.73 28.35 -12.84
N ASP A 130 -9.74 27.65 -12.35
CA ASP A 130 -10.55 28.07 -11.21
C ASP A 130 -9.94 27.72 -9.86
N GLN A 131 -8.95 26.83 -9.81
CA GLN A 131 -8.16 26.55 -8.61
C GLN A 131 -7.35 27.78 -8.18
N LYS A 132 -7.77 28.46 -7.11
CA LYS A 132 -7.10 29.68 -6.61
C LYS A 132 -6.09 29.43 -5.48
N SER A 133 -6.11 28.24 -4.87
CA SER A 133 -5.28 27.88 -3.72
C SER A 133 -4.36 26.70 -4.05
N MET A 134 -3.41 26.43 -3.16
CA MET A 134 -2.62 25.20 -3.23
C MET A 134 -3.45 24.03 -2.68
N LEU A 135 -3.54 22.95 -3.44
CA LEU A 135 -4.35 21.78 -3.10
C LEU A 135 -3.48 20.56 -2.82
N GLN A 136 -3.79 19.82 -1.77
CA GLN A 136 -3.09 18.56 -1.49
C GLN A 136 -3.69 17.41 -2.29
N ASN A 137 -2.85 16.40 -2.50
CA ASN A 137 -3.27 15.14 -3.09
C ASN A 137 -2.82 14.00 -2.22
N TRP A 138 -3.59 12.94 -2.29
CA TRP A 138 -3.49 11.79 -1.43
C TRP A 138 -3.71 10.55 -2.28
N ALA A 139 -2.96 9.50 -2.03
CA ALA A 139 -3.09 8.32 -2.86
C ALA A 139 -2.85 7.03 -2.10
N ILE A 140 -3.40 5.95 -2.64
CA ILE A 140 -3.09 4.60 -2.19
C ILE A 140 -2.77 3.75 -3.41
N SER A 141 -1.67 3.01 -3.31
CA SER A 141 -1.26 2.06 -4.34
C SER A 141 -1.52 0.64 -3.88
N ILE A 142 -2.01 -0.18 -4.81
CA ILE A 142 -2.30 -1.59 -4.63
C ILE A 142 -1.60 -2.40 -5.73
N VAL A 143 -1.18 -3.61 -5.39
CA VAL A 143 -0.57 -4.55 -6.35
C VAL A 143 -1.35 -5.85 -6.34
N ASN A 144 -1.50 -6.48 -7.50
CA ASN A 144 -2.16 -7.77 -7.58
C ASN A 144 -1.30 -8.88 -6.96
N GLU A 145 -1.89 -10.07 -6.85
CA GLU A 145 -1.22 -11.27 -6.33
C GLU A 145 0.14 -11.57 -6.97
N GLN A 146 0.31 -11.33 -8.28
CA GLN A 146 1.56 -11.57 -8.98
C GLN A 146 2.67 -10.62 -8.51
N GLY A 147 2.40 -9.31 -8.44
CA GLY A 147 3.39 -8.37 -7.90
C GLY A 147 3.59 -8.48 -6.39
N SER A 148 2.59 -9.01 -5.67
CA SER A 148 2.73 -9.31 -4.24
C SER A 148 3.81 -10.33 -3.95
N TYR A 149 4.04 -11.30 -4.85
CA TYR A 149 5.15 -12.24 -4.73
C TYR A 149 6.50 -11.51 -4.72
N THR A 150 6.72 -10.57 -5.65
CA THR A 150 7.94 -9.74 -5.68
C THR A 150 8.10 -8.95 -4.38
N TYR A 151 7.02 -8.36 -3.85
CA TYR A 151 7.07 -7.74 -2.52
C TYR A 151 7.45 -8.73 -1.41
N GLY A 152 6.89 -9.94 -1.42
CA GLY A 152 7.24 -11.01 -0.48
C GLY A 152 8.71 -11.43 -0.56
N GLN A 153 9.34 -11.36 -1.73
CA GLN A 153 10.77 -11.64 -1.87
C GLN A 153 11.64 -10.49 -1.35
N VAL A 154 11.31 -9.25 -1.68
CA VAL A 154 12.06 -8.07 -1.23
C VAL A 154 11.97 -7.91 0.28
N TRP A 155 10.77 -7.97 0.85
CA TRP A 155 10.52 -7.74 2.29
C TRP A 155 10.38 -9.03 3.11
N LYS A 156 11.04 -10.11 2.67
CA LYS A 156 11.09 -11.37 3.42
C LYS A 156 11.64 -11.16 4.83
N ASP A 157 12.68 -10.33 4.95
CA ASP A 157 13.08 -9.70 6.20
C ASP A 157 12.64 -8.24 6.17
N ILE A 158 11.62 -7.91 6.97
CA ILE A 158 11.06 -6.56 6.98
C ILE A 158 12.03 -5.52 7.52
N ASN A 159 13.11 -5.89 8.22
CA ASN A 159 14.11 -4.96 8.73
C ASN A 159 15.30 -4.81 7.77
N ASN A 160 15.47 -5.75 6.84
CA ASN A 160 16.57 -5.78 5.89
C ASN A 160 16.09 -6.24 4.51
N PRO A 161 15.34 -5.38 3.77
CA PRO A 161 14.80 -5.76 2.48
C PRO A 161 15.89 -6.01 1.44
N ASP A 162 15.72 -7.06 0.65
CA ASP A 162 16.62 -7.41 -0.44
C ASP A 162 16.14 -6.77 -1.76
N ILE A 163 16.68 -5.60 -2.07
CA ILE A 163 16.34 -4.85 -3.28
C ILE A 163 16.69 -5.60 -4.58
N THR A 164 17.58 -6.60 -4.52
CA THR A 164 17.95 -7.41 -5.70
C THR A 164 16.80 -8.32 -6.15
N LYS A 165 15.76 -8.47 -5.32
CA LYS A 165 14.52 -9.20 -5.64
C LYS A 165 13.40 -8.33 -6.19
N GLY A 166 13.68 -7.06 -6.50
CA GLY A 166 12.68 -6.06 -6.91
C GLY A 166 12.17 -6.17 -8.35
N GLU A 167 12.56 -7.19 -9.10
CA GLU A 167 12.07 -7.41 -10.46
C GLU A 167 10.65 -7.98 -10.42
N PHE A 168 9.71 -7.25 -11.04
CA PHE A 168 8.34 -7.71 -11.16
C PHE A 168 8.19 -8.70 -12.29
N LEU A 169 7.47 -9.77 -12.02
CA LEU A 169 7.14 -10.78 -13.02
C LEU A 169 6.05 -10.28 -13.98
N ASP A 170 6.06 -10.81 -15.19
CA ASP A 170 4.98 -10.63 -16.16
C ASP A 170 3.61 -10.95 -15.54
N GLY A 171 2.61 -10.15 -15.90
CA GLY A 171 1.27 -10.21 -15.30
C GLY A 171 1.12 -9.45 -13.98
N THR A 172 2.16 -8.76 -13.50
CA THR A 172 2.03 -7.80 -12.41
C THR A 172 1.18 -6.60 -12.84
N VAL A 173 0.19 -6.25 -12.02
CA VAL A 173 -0.58 -5.02 -12.14
C VAL A 173 -0.45 -4.24 -10.85
N ASN A 174 0.02 -2.99 -10.97
CA ASN A 174 -0.03 -1.99 -9.92
C ASN A 174 -1.06 -0.93 -10.29
N ALA A 175 -1.91 -0.55 -9.35
CA ALA A 175 -2.88 0.51 -9.51
C ALA A 175 -2.71 1.54 -8.39
N LYS A 176 -2.86 2.82 -8.75
CA LYS A 176 -2.82 3.93 -7.79
C LYS A 176 -4.13 4.70 -7.88
N LEU A 177 -4.85 4.79 -6.77
CA LEU A 177 -5.98 5.70 -6.63
C LEU A 177 -5.45 7.04 -6.15
N VAL A 178 -5.80 8.11 -6.86
CA VAL A 178 -5.36 9.46 -6.52
C VAL A 178 -6.59 10.31 -6.21
N PHE A 179 -6.49 11.03 -5.10
CA PHE A 179 -7.50 11.91 -4.57
C PHE A 179 -6.92 13.29 -4.35
N THR A 180 -7.78 14.30 -4.36
CA THR A 180 -7.43 15.71 -4.15
C THR A 180 -8.38 16.34 -3.13
N GLU A 181 -7.91 17.37 -2.44
CA GLU A 181 -8.76 18.25 -1.61
C GLU A 181 -9.61 19.21 -2.47
N ALA A 182 -9.38 19.28 -3.78
CA ALA A 182 -10.17 20.09 -4.71
C ALA A 182 -11.66 19.75 -4.63
N THR A 183 -12.47 20.80 -4.76
CA THR A 183 -13.92 20.73 -4.87
C THR A 183 -14.39 20.98 -6.30
N GLU A 184 -15.70 20.86 -6.54
CA GLU A 184 -16.28 21.23 -7.84
C GLU A 184 -16.15 22.73 -8.17
N ASP A 185 -15.92 23.58 -7.16
CA ASP A 185 -15.63 25.02 -7.37
C ASP A 185 -14.20 25.24 -7.90
N ASP A 186 -13.24 24.41 -7.49
CA ASP A 186 -11.87 24.45 -8.01
C ASP A 186 -11.79 23.81 -9.40
N ILE A 187 -12.48 22.67 -9.57
CA ILE A 187 -12.42 21.81 -10.76
C ILE A 187 -13.83 21.28 -11.07
N PRO A 188 -14.59 21.92 -11.99
CA PRO A 188 -15.99 21.58 -12.24
C PRO A 188 -16.26 20.13 -12.64
N THR A 189 -15.29 19.44 -13.25
CA THR A 189 -15.41 18.02 -13.62
C THR A 189 -15.44 17.06 -12.43
N LEU A 190 -15.12 17.53 -11.21
CA LEU A 190 -15.24 16.75 -9.98
C LEU A 190 -16.67 16.59 -9.47
N LYS A 191 -17.63 17.28 -10.10
CA LYS A 191 -19.04 17.13 -9.76
C LYS A 191 -19.47 15.66 -9.86
N ASN A 192 -20.03 15.14 -8.76
CA ASN A 192 -20.42 13.72 -8.60
C ASN A 192 -19.26 12.71 -8.66
N SER A 193 -18.01 13.15 -8.49
CA SER A 193 -16.87 12.23 -8.36
C SER A 193 -16.98 11.37 -7.11
N ILE A 194 -16.28 10.23 -7.12
CA ILE A 194 -16.12 9.39 -5.92
C ILE A 194 -15.32 10.19 -4.90
N THR A 195 -15.76 10.17 -3.64
CA THR A 195 -15.09 10.88 -2.56
C THR A 195 -14.82 9.96 -1.38
N TRP A 196 -13.68 10.14 -0.71
CA TRP A 196 -13.38 9.51 0.57
C TRP A 196 -13.28 10.54 1.69
N THR A 197 -13.51 10.09 2.93
CA THR A 197 -13.18 10.87 4.12
C THR A 197 -11.81 10.42 4.61
N GLY A 198 -10.83 11.30 4.63
CA GLY A 198 -9.44 11.00 5.03
C GLY A 198 -8.99 11.86 6.20
N TYR A 199 -8.06 11.33 6.99
CA TYR A 199 -7.36 12.12 8.01
C TYR A 199 -6.15 12.82 7.39
N VAL A 200 -6.40 13.97 6.76
CA VAL A 200 -5.36 14.69 6.01
C VAL A 200 -4.59 15.64 6.92
N ASN A 201 -3.25 15.56 6.82
CA ASN A 201 -2.28 16.46 7.45
C ASN A 201 -2.37 16.58 8.99
N GLN A 202 -2.75 15.52 9.71
CA GLN A 202 -2.91 15.57 11.18
C GLN A 202 -3.84 16.70 11.66
N SER A 203 -4.75 17.16 10.80
CA SER A 203 -5.72 18.16 11.20
C SER A 203 -6.61 17.60 12.30
N GLU A 204 -7.09 18.45 13.23
CA GLU A 204 -8.00 18.01 14.29
C GLU A 204 -9.33 17.43 13.74
N ASN A 205 -9.58 17.54 12.42
CA ASN A 205 -10.80 17.15 11.74
C ASN A 205 -10.52 16.23 10.54
N LEU A 206 -11.48 15.38 10.20
CA LEU A 206 -11.45 14.61 8.95
C LEU A 206 -11.89 15.49 7.79
N LEU A 207 -11.26 15.36 6.62
CA LEU A 207 -11.65 16.07 5.40
C LEU A 207 -12.13 15.11 4.32
N ARG A 208 -13.10 15.58 3.53
CA ARG A 208 -13.58 14.87 2.34
C ARG A 208 -12.68 15.21 1.16
N ILE A 209 -12.20 14.20 0.46
CA ILE A 209 -11.31 14.31 -0.70
C ILE A 209 -11.95 13.62 -1.91
N SER A 210 -11.75 14.18 -3.10
CA SER A 210 -12.37 13.76 -4.36
C SER A 210 -11.39 12.98 -5.22
N LYS A 211 -11.82 11.90 -5.86
CA LYS A 211 -11.00 11.14 -6.81
C LYS A 211 -10.82 11.94 -8.09
N ILE A 212 -9.58 12.14 -8.52
CA ILE A 212 -9.21 12.80 -9.79
C ILE A 212 -8.89 11.78 -10.89
#